data_AF-A0AAV8PJB2-F1
#
_entry.id   AF-A0AAV8PJB2-F1
#
_cell.length_a   1.000
_cell.length_b   1.000
_cell.length_c   1.000
_cell.angle_alpha   90.00
_cell.angle_beta   90.00
_cell.angle_gamma   90.00
#
_symmetry.space_group_name_H-M   'P 1'
#
loop_
_entity.id
_entity.type
_entity.pdbx_description
1 polymer ?
#
loop_
_entity_poly.entity_id
_entity_poly.type
_entity_poly.pdbx_seq_one_letter_code
_entity_poly.pdbx_strand_id
1 'polypeptide(L)'
;MLPVLAWKRQHLRKRAVHHFPSPICFCRSNVHKSEINVKEKITAWLPTDSSQKFRFDLNNSTAKSNPNESDPCSNQCRPSGIEALPKGMVSQTSDLERQPLWGSIEKKGNSNSLKNLLAIAVGLEQKQVVNEIVKKFLFSNFTILLFHYDGVVDEWSDLEWSDTVLHISAINQTKWWFAKRFLHPDIVASYSYIFLWDEDIGVENFHPGRYLEIVERERLDVSQPGLDIEKSKVHYRFTERQREGDVHRRIYDLAQGLRCNENSTGFPCAGFVEMMAPVFTWAAWRCAWHMIQNDLIHAWGLDMKLGYCSQGDRTRKVGVVDSEYITHMGIPTLGGSKDSNGSSTTNLRAAVVDRCYAELDMFNKRWQGAAEEDKCWTDPYPQA
;
A
#
# COMPACT_ATOMS: atom_id res chain seq x y z
N MET A 1 63.11 -9.37 20.81
CA MET A 1 64.43 -8.87 20.38
C MET A 1 64.22 -7.79 19.33
N LEU A 2 64.46 -6.53 19.71
CA LEU A 2 64.74 -5.37 18.82
C LEU A 2 66.18 -5.51 18.24
N PRO A 3 66.71 -4.67 17.29
CA PRO A 3 66.40 -3.25 17.04
C PRO A 3 66.38 -2.76 15.54
N VAL A 4 65.64 -1.69 15.18
CA VAL A 4 65.98 -0.23 15.00
C VAL A 4 66.71 0.08 13.66
N LEU A 5 66.19 0.93 12.75
CA LEU A 5 66.33 2.41 12.64
C LEU A 5 65.30 2.92 11.60
N ALA A 6 64.37 3.86 11.87
CA ALA A 6 64.46 5.29 12.21
C ALA A 6 64.33 6.24 11.00
N TRP A 7 63.24 7.03 10.94
CA TRP A 7 63.29 8.45 10.53
C TRP A 7 62.16 9.28 11.19
N LYS A 8 62.53 10.46 11.68
CA LYS A 8 61.76 11.47 12.44
C LYS A 8 60.91 12.34 11.49
N ARG A 9 59.62 12.59 11.76
CA ARG A 9 59.01 13.79 12.40
C ARG A 9 59.47 15.18 11.91
N GLN A 10 58.51 16.00 11.45
CA GLN A 10 58.18 17.28 12.11
C GLN A 10 56.73 17.73 11.85
N HIS A 11 56.14 18.29 12.91
CA HIS A 11 54.80 18.89 13.02
C HIS A 11 54.80 20.37 12.62
N LEU A 12 53.62 20.93 12.34
CA LEU A 12 53.13 22.17 12.95
C LEU A 12 51.59 22.23 12.97
N ARG A 13 51.06 22.83 14.05
CA ARG A 13 49.66 22.91 14.52
C ARG A 13 49.05 24.29 14.24
N LYS A 14 47.71 24.38 14.23
CA LYS A 14 46.78 25.29 15.00
C LYS A 14 45.47 25.46 14.19
N ARG A 15 44.27 24.98 14.57
CA ARG A 15 43.29 25.31 15.65
C ARG A 15 42.64 26.72 15.59
N ALA A 16 41.31 26.76 15.37
CA ALA A 16 40.22 27.56 15.98
C ALA A 16 38.98 27.46 15.05
N VAL A 17 37.88 26.75 15.31
CA VAL A 17 36.73 26.92 16.26
C VAL A 17 36.04 28.30 16.22
N HIS A 18 34.83 28.42 15.63
CA HIS A 18 33.53 28.59 16.32
C HIS A 18 32.36 29.11 15.44
N HIS A 19 31.16 28.60 15.74
CA HIS A 19 29.80 29.19 15.69
C HIS A 19 28.92 29.11 14.41
N PHE A 20 27.80 28.39 14.58
CA PHE A 20 26.51 28.53 13.87
C PHE A 20 25.82 29.85 14.26
N PRO A 21 24.97 30.42 13.39
CA PRO A 21 23.51 30.21 13.53
C PRO A 21 22.75 30.03 12.19
N SER A 22 21.62 29.33 12.23
CA SER A 22 20.58 29.26 11.18
C SER A 22 19.75 30.57 11.13
N PRO A 23 18.67 30.67 10.31
CA PRO A 23 18.57 30.62 8.85
C PRO A 23 17.91 31.90 8.29
N ILE A 24 18.32 32.41 7.12
CA ILE A 24 17.54 33.42 6.37
C ILE A 24 17.56 33.07 4.87
N CYS A 25 16.35 32.89 4.33
CA CYS A 25 16.04 32.77 2.91
C CYS A 25 16.51 34.00 2.12
N PHE A 26 17.17 33.79 0.99
CA PHE A 26 17.07 34.70 -0.16
C PHE A 26 17.11 33.90 -1.47
N CYS A 27 16.01 33.96 -2.20
CA CYS A 27 15.95 33.55 -3.60
C CYS A 27 16.85 34.47 -4.44
N ARG A 28 17.82 33.88 -5.15
CA ARG A 28 18.37 34.49 -6.36
C ARG A 28 18.49 33.43 -7.45
N SER A 29 17.63 33.60 -8.44
CA SER A 29 17.67 32.97 -9.75
C SER A 29 18.95 33.35 -10.50
N ASN A 30 19.69 32.36 -10.96
CA ASN A 30 20.55 32.47 -12.14
C ASN A 30 20.41 31.18 -12.95
N VAL A 31 19.71 31.31 -14.08
CA VAL A 31 19.49 30.24 -15.05
C VAL A 31 20.70 30.19 -15.98
N HIS A 32 21.45 29.09 -15.96
CA HIS A 32 22.30 28.70 -17.08
C HIS A 32 21.54 27.70 -17.95
N LYS A 33 21.33 28.07 -19.22
CA LYS A 33 20.71 27.25 -20.26
C LYS A 33 21.67 26.13 -20.68
N SER A 34 21.19 24.89 -20.66
CA SER A 34 21.68 23.81 -21.51
C SER A 34 20.52 23.35 -22.40
N GLU A 35 20.75 23.38 -23.71
CA GLU A 35 19.78 23.08 -24.75
C GLU A 35 19.37 21.60 -24.72
N ILE A 36 18.06 21.33 -24.76
CA ILE A 36 17.50 20.04 -25.16
C ILE A 36 16.57 20.33 -26.33
N ASN A 37 16.88 19.70 -27.48
CA ASN A 37 16.15 19.84 -28.71
C ASN A 37 15.11 18.71 -28.79
N VAL A 38 13.84 19.03 -28.56
CA VAL A 38 12.71 18.15 -28.90
C VAL A 38 11.80 18.92 -29.85
N LYS A 39 11.80 18.48 -31.10
CA LYS A 39 10.82 18.89 -32.11
C LYS A 39 9.53 18.12 -31.86
N GLU A 40 8.54 18.77 -31.25
CA GLU A 40 7.14 18.37 -31.39
C GLU A 40 6.32 19.56 -31.91
N LYS A 41 5.68 19.34 -33.06
CA LYS A 41 4.69 20.24 -33.63
C LYS A 41 3.40 20.07 -32.85
N ILE A 42 3.13 21.00 -31.92
CA ILE A 42 1.80 21.20 -31.35
C ILE A 42 1.25 22.48 -31.97
N THR A 43 0.30 22.32 -32.90
CA THR A 43 -0.56 23.41 -33.36
C THR A 43 -1.58 23.73 -32.27
N ALA A 44 -1.23 24.66 -31.39
CA ALA A 44 -2.17 25.26 -30.44
C ALA A 44 -2.77 26.53 -31.07
N TRP A 45 -4.10 26.58 -31.10
CA TRP A 45 -4.86 27.80 -31.34
C TRP A 45 -4.55 28.81 -30.22
N LEU A 46 -3.99 29.96 -30.58
CA LEU A 46 -3.75 31.07 -29.66
C LEU A 46 -5.04 31.89 -29.48
N PRO A 47 -5.49 32.17 -28.25
CA PRO A 47 -6.41 33.27 -27.99
C PRO A 47 -5.67 34.59 -28.16
N THR A 48 -6.22 35.48 -28.98
CA THR A 48 -5.71 36.84 -29.17
C THR A 48 -5.86 37.67 -27.89
N ASP A 49 -4.74 38.30 -27.55
CA ASP A 49 -4.51 39.49 -26.74
C ASP A 49 -5.76 40.22 -26.19
N SER A 50 -5.92 40.22 -24.86
CA SER A 50 -6.42 41.41 -24.17
C SER A 50 -5.70 41.61 -22.84
N SER A 51 -4.93 42.67 -22.79
CA SER A 51 -4.20 43.15 -21.64
C SER A 51 -5.17 43.83 -20.66
N GLN A 52 -5.48 43.18 -19.54
CA GLN A 52 -6.02 43.86 -18.36
C GLN A 52 -5.04 43.77 -17.19
N LYS A 53 -4.33 44.87 -16.97
CA LYS A 53 -3.56 45.14 -15.76
C LYS A 53 -4.51 45.14 -14.56
N PHE A 54 -4.44 44.13 -13.71
CA PHE A 54 -5.00 44.22 -12.36
C PHE A 54 -4.01 44.98 -11.46
N ARG A 55 -4.35 46.24 -11.14
CA ARG A 55 -3.76 46.97 -10.01
C ARG A 55 -4.45 46.49 -8.74
N PHE A 56 -3.67 45.96 -7.79
CA PHE A 56 -4.14 45.76 -6.42
C PHE A 56 -3.98 47.07 -5.66
N ASP A 57 -5.09 47.74 -5.36
CA ASP A 57 -5.13 48.83 -4.40
C ASP A 57 -5.27 48.25 -2.98
N LEU A 58 -4.22 48.36 -2.18
CA LEU A 58 -4.27 48.15 -0.74
C LEU A 58 -4.80 49.43 -0.09
N ASN A 59 -6.09 49.45 0.27
CA ASN A 59 -6.62 50.42 1.22
C ASN A 59 -7.08 49.72 2.50
N ASN A 60 -6.31 49.98 3.56
CA ASN A 60 -6.65 49.71 4.94
C ASN A 60 -8.04 50.27 5.28
N SER A 61 -8.94 49.39 5.70
CA SER A 61 -10.14 49.80 6.45
C SER A 61 -10.08 49.15 7.83
N THR A 62 -9.91 50.01 8.83
CA THR A 62 -10.01 49.71 10.26
C THR A 62 -11.47 49.41 10.58
N ALA A 63 -11.83 48.13 10.62
CA ALA A 63 -13.11 47.67 11.16
C ALA A 63 -12.95 47.36 12.65
N LYS A 64 -13.67 48.12 13.49
CA LYS A 64 -13.87 47.84 14.92
C LYS A 64 -14.62 46.52 15.06
N SER A 65 -14.02 45.52 15.71
CA SER A 65 -14.69 44.26 16.03
C SER A 65 -15.41 44.34 17.39
N ASN A 66 -16.70 44.01 17.38
CA ASN A 66 -17.45 43.62 18.58
C ASN A 66 -17.07 42.17 18.96
N PRO A 67 -16.94 41.77 20.24
CA PRO A 67 -16.35 40.48 20.60
C PRO A 67 -17.25 39.23 20.48
N ASN A 68 -18.49 39.32 19.98
CA ASN A 68 -19.50 38.25 20.16
C ASN A 68 -20.19 37.74 18.88
N GLU A 69 -19.52 37.75 17.73
CA GLU A 69 -19.93 36.89 16.60
C GLU A 69 -18.84 35.86 16.36
N SER A 70 -19.13 34.58 16.66
CA SER A 70 -18.30 33.47 16.20
C SER A 70 -18.28 33.51 14.67
N ASP A 71 -17.13 33.81 14.09
CA ASP A 71 -16.93 33.83 12.64
C ASP A 71 -17.44 32.49 12.05
N PRO A 72 -18.46 32.50 11.17
CA PRO A 72 -19.00 31.27 10.57
C PRO A 72 -17.95 30.48 9.79
N CYS A 73 -16.75 31.05 9.57
CA CYS A 73 -15.62 30.43 8.90
C CYS A 73 -14.62 29.74 9.85
N SER A 74 -14.70 29.91 11.18
CA SER A 74 -13.58 29.56 12.07
C SER A 74 -13.38 28.07 12.37
N ASN A 75 -14.28 27.18 11.94
CA ASN A 75 -14.28 25.76 12.36
C ASN A 75 -14.21 24.76 11.19
N GLN A 76 -13.70 25.15 10.02
CA GLN A 76 -13.49 24.20 8.93
C GLN A 76 -12.02 23.78 8.89
N CYS A 77 -11.70 22.63 9.49
CA CYS A 77 -10.46 21.91 9.24
C CYS A 77 -10.38 21.55 7.75
N ARG A 78 -9.93 22.49 6.92
CA ARG A 78 -9.65 22.26 5.50
C ARG A 78 -8.25 21.68 5.39
N PRO A 79 -8.04 20.66 4.54
CA PRO A 79 -6.70 20.27 4.13
C PRO A 79 -5.89 21.50 3.69
N SER A 80 -4.60 21.51 4.01
CA SER A 80 -3.71 22.56 3.52
C SER A 80 -3.64 22.52 2.00
N GLY A 81 -3.66 23.69 1.36
CA GLY A 81 -3.52 23.84 -0.10
C GLY A 81 -4.84 23.87 -0.88
N ILE A 82 -5.99 23.82 -0.22
CA ILE A 82 -7.32 23.97 -0.86
C ILE A 82 -8.08 25.23 -0.39
N GLU A 83 -7.40 26.15 0.30
CA GLU A 83 -8.01 27.34 0.91
C GLU A 83 -8.69 28.23 -0.12
N ALA A 84 -8.17 28.28 -1.34
CA ALA A 84 -8.70 29.06 -2.45
C ALA A 84 -9.98 28.47 -3.09
N LEU A 85 -10.36 27.23 -2.76
CA LEU A 85 -11.50 26.56 -3.38
C LEU A 85 -12.80 26.77 -2.57
N PRO A 86 -13.95 27.01 -3.24
CA PRO A 86 -15.25 26.93 -2.58
C PRO A 86 -15.50 25.52 -2.04
N LYS A 87 -16.03 25.41 -0.81
CA LYS A 87 -16.26 24.11 -0.16
C LYS A 87 -17.08 23.14 -1.03
N GLY A 88 -18.09 23.65 -1.73
CA GLY A 88 -18.95 22.83 -2.59
C GLY A 88 -18.28 22.27 -3.85
N MET A 89 -17.09 22.76 -4.21
CA MET A 89 -16.31 22.27 -5.35
C MET A 89 -15.34 21.15 -4.97
N VAL A 90 -15.07 20.95 -3.68
CA VAL A 90 -14.05 20.02 -3.19
C VAL A 90 -14.66 18.63 -3.05
N SER A 91 -14.17 17.67 -3.84
CA SER A 91 -14.41 16.25 -3.59
C SER A 91 -13.34 15.72 -2.64
N GLN A 92 -13.75 15.12 -1.51
CA GLN A 92 -12.82 14.55 -0.54
C GLN A 92 -12.29 13.17 -0.96
N THR A 93 -13.06 12.44 -1.76
CA THR A 93 -12.75 11.08 -2.19
C THR A 93 -12.87 10.96 -3.71
N SER A 94 -12.27 9.89 -4.23
CA SER A 94 -12.43 9.44 -5.61
C SER A 94 -12.82 7.95 -5.60
N ASP A 95 -12.93 7.36 -6.79
CA ASP A 95 -13.05 5.92 -6.99
C ASP A 95 -12.23 5.46 -8.20
N LEU A 96 -12.30 4.16 -8.51
CA LEU A 96 -11.67 3.54 -9.67
C LEU A 96 -12.67 3.33 -10.82
N GLU A 97 -13.84 3.99 -10.80
CA GLU A 97 -14.84 3.81 -11.86
C GLU A 97 -14.46 4.59 -13.13
N ARG A 98 -14.54 3.90 -14.27
CA ARG A 98 -14.33 4.53 -15.57
C ARG A 98 -15.52 5.43 -15.92
N GLN A 99 -15.22 6.65 -16.36
CA GLN A 99 -16.20 7.61 -16.84
C GLN A 99 -16.23 7.63 -18.37
N PRO A 100 -17.41 7.75 -19.01
CA PRO A 100 -17.49 7.89 -20.45
C PRO A 100 -16.86 9.21 -20.90
N LEU A 101 -16.18 9.19 -22.06
CA LEU A 101 -15.55 10.38 -22.63
C LEU A 101 -16.57 11.42 -23.14
N TRP A 102 -17.78 10.98 -23.48
CA TRP A 102 -18.90 11.83 -23.93
C TRP A 102 -20.24 11.15 -23.61
N GLY A 103 -21.33 11.93 -23.68
CA GLY A 103 -22.68 11.46 -23.40
C GLY A 103 -23.16 11.86 -22.00
N SER A 104 -24.38 11.46 -21.66
CA SER A 104 -24.92 11.69 -20.32
C SER A 104 -24.16 10.83 -19.32
N ILE A 105 -23.68 11.44 -18.23
CA ILE A 105 -23.32 10.71 -17.03
C ILE A 105 -24.62 10.12 -16.51
N GLU A 106 -24.86 8.84 -16.77
CA GLU A 106 -25.90 8.13 -16.05
C GLU A 106 -25.51 8.22 -14.58
N LYS A 107 -26.29 8.98 -13.81
CA LYS A 107 -26.25 8.85 -12.36
C LYS A 107 -26.70 7.42 -12.11
N LYS A 108 -25.77 6.47 -12.01
CA LYS A 108 -26.04 5.12 -11.52
C LYS A 108 -26.75 5.32 -10.19
N GLY A 109 -28.07 5.25 -10.21
CA GLY A 109 -28.90 5.72 -9.12
C GLY A 109 -28.58 4.86 -7.92
N ASN A 110 -28.10 5.46 -6.82
CA ASN A 110 -27.83 4.84 -5.50
C ASN A 110 -27.96 3.32 -5.49
N SER A 111 -27.14 2.60 -6.24
CA SER A 111 -27.07 1.16 -6.06
C SER A 111 -26.24 1.06 -4.80
N ASN A 112 -26.92 0.99 -3.66
CA ASN A 112 -26.38 0.64 -2.35
C ASN A 112 -25.72 -0.76 -2.35
N SER A 113 -25.36 -1.31 -3.51
CA SER A 113 -24.51 -2.48 -3.64
C SER A 113 -23.13 -2.10 -3.13
N LEU A 114 -22.74 -2.70 -2.00
CA LEU A 114 -21.38 -2.66 -1.50
C LEU A 114 -20.43 -3.07 -2.65
N LYS A 115 -19.54 -2.16 -3.05
CA LYS A 115 -18.52 -2.46 -4.06
C LYS A 115 -17.33 -3.08 -3.36
N ASN A 116 -16.74 -4.09 -3.98
CA ASN A 116 -15.54 -4.75 -3.47
C ASN A 116 -14.43 -4.68 -4.52
N LEU A 117 -13.19 -4.62 -4.06
CA LEU A 117 -12.01 -4.45 -4.90
C LEU A 117 -11.10 -5.67 -4.78
N LEU A 118 -10.69 -6.21 -5.92
CA LEU A 118 -9.53 -7.08 -6.02
C LEU A 118 -8.39 -6.30 -6.66
N ALA A 119 -7.28 -6.19 -5.96
CA ALA A 119 -6.01 -5.72 -6.48
C ALA A 119 -5.01 -6.88 -6.43
N ILE A 120 -4.36 -7.18 -7.55
CA ILE A 120 -3.50 -8.35 -7.68
C ILE A 120 -2.23 -8.00 -8.45
N ALA A 121 -1.07 -8.38 -7.92
CA ALA A 121 0.18 -8.35 -8.69
C ALA A 121 0.12 -9.41 -9.77
N VAL A 122 0.56 -9.10 -10.99
CA VAL A 122 0.46 -10.03 -12.12
C VAL A 122 1.68 -9.96 -13.03
N GLY A 123 2.00 -11.11 -13.60
CA GLY A 123 2.90 -11.24 -14.73
C GLY A 123 2.44 -12.34 -15.67
N LEU A 124 2.96 -12.30 -16.89
CA LEU A 124 2.52 -13.13 -18.01
C LEU A 124 2.66 -14.63 -17.71
N GLU A 125 3.69 -15.03 -16.96
CA GLU A 125 3.94 -16.43 -16.63
C GLU A 125 2.80 -17.06 -15.80
N GLN A 126 2.08 -16.26 -15.01
CA GLN A 126 0.97 -16.70 -14.16
C GLN A 126 -0.41 -16.35 -14.76
N LYS A 127 -0.46 -15.91 -16.03
CA LYS A 127 -1.69 -15.46 -16.70
C LYS A 127 -2.87 -16.43 -16.59
N GLN A 128 -2.64 -17.74 -16.72
CA GLN A 128 -3.70 -18.74 -16.60
C GLN A 128 -4.27 -18.84 -15.18
N VAL A 129 -3.42 -18.74 -14.15
CA VAL A 129 -3.86 -18.74 -12.75
C VAL A 129 -4.69 -17.49 -12.48
N VAL A 130 -4.19 -16.32 -12.91
CA VAL A 130 -4.90 -15.04 -12.77
C VAL A 130 -6.23 -15.04 -13.52
N ASN A 131 -6.32 -15.66 -14.70
CA ASN A 131 -7.57 -15.78 -15.43
C ASN A 131 -8.67 -16.47 -14.62
N GLU A 132 -8.34 -17.54 -13.90
CA GLU A 132 -9.29 -18.25 -13.05
C GLU A 132 -9.69 -17.44 -11.81
N ILE A 133 -8.76 -16.65 -11.25
CA ILE A 133 -9.06 -15.67 -10.20
C ILE A 133 -10.05 -14.63 -10.73
N VAL A 134 -9.70 -13.93 -11.81
CA VAL A 134 -10.47 -12.80 -12.34
C VAL A 134 -11.90 -13.22 -12.69
N LYS A 135 -12.10 -14.37 -13.35
CA LYS A 135 -13.44 -14.88 -13.66
C LYS A 135 -14.33 -15.02 -12.42
N LYS A 136 -13.81 -15.58 -11.32
CA LYS A 136 -14.58 -15.76 -10.07
C LYS A 136 -14.95 -14.42 -9.42
N PHE A 137 -14.04 -13.46 -9.45
CA PHE A 137 -14.26 -12.14 -8.86
C PHE A 137 -15.21 -11.28 -9.71
N LEU A 138 -15.12 -11.34 -11.04
CA LEU A 138 -16.08 -10.69 -11.94
C LEU A 138 -17.49 -11.25 -11.77
N PHE A 139 -17.63 -12.58 -11.66
CA PHE A 139 -18.92 -13.21 -11.36
C PHE A 139 -19.54 -12.71 -10.03
N SER A 140 -18.70 -12.26 -9.09
CA SER A 140 -19.11 -11.70 -7.80
C SER A 140 -19.20 -10.16 -7.82
N ASN A 141 -19.20 -9.51 -8.99
CA ASN A 141 -19.30 -8.05 -9.19
C ASN A 141 -18.19 -7.22 -8.51
N PHE A 142 -16.95 -7.71 -8.55
CA PHE A 142 -15.80 -6.95 -8.05
C PHE A 142 -15.27 -5.96 -9.09
N THR A 143 -14.76 -4.82 -8.61
CA THR A 143 -13.78 -4.04 -9.38
C THR A 143 -12.43 -4.76 -9.30
N ILE A 144 -11.71 -4.82 -10.41
CA ILE A 144 -10.44 -5.55 -10.50
C ILE A 144 -9.36 -4.62 -11.01
N LEU A 145 -8.21 -4.66 -10.33
CA LEU A 145 -7.02 -3.90 -10.62
C LEU A 145 -5.82 -4.85 -10.75
N LEU A 146 -5.23 -4.92 -11.93
CA LEU A 146 -4.07 -5.73 -12.22
C LEU A 146 -2.81 -4.87 -12.16
N PHE A 147 -1.86 -5.24 -11.30
CA PHE A 147 -0.56 -4.61 -11.16
C PHE A 147 0.52 -5.38 -11.93
N HIS A 148 0.77 -4.96 -13.17
CA HIS A 148 1.74 -5.59 -14.07
C HIS A 148 3.16 -5.22 -13.66
N TYR A 149 3.83 -6.13 -12.97
CA TYR A 149 5.24 -5.95 -12.57
C TYR A 149 6.23 -6.24 -13.69
N ASP A 150 5.78 -6.91 -14.76
CA ASP A 150 6.62 -7.31 -15.90
C ASP A 150 6.54 -6.35 -17.09
N GLY A 151 5.61 -5.39 -17.06
CA GLY A 151 5.41 -4.45 -18.16
C GLY A 151 4.48 -4.95 -19.27
N VAL A 152 4.00 -6.20 -19.21
CA VAL A 152 3.37 -6.87 -20.34
C VAL A 152 1.84 -6.80 -20.25
N VAL A 153 1.27 -5.71 -20.75
CA VAL A 153 -0.19 -5.47 -20.72
C VAL A 153 -0.89 -6.03 -21.96
N ASP A 154 -0.34 -5.79 -23.15
CA ASP A 154 -1.01 -6.10 -24.43
C ASP A 154 -1.30 -7.59 -24.61
N GLU A 155 -0.42 -8.46 -24.11
CA GLU A 155 -0.59 -9.92 -24.19
C GLU A 155 -1.79 -10.44 -23.39
N TRP A 156 -2.46 -9.60 -22.60
CA TRP A 156 -3.70 -9.98 -21.90
C TRP A 156 -4.96 -9.69 -22.72
N SER A 157 -4.85 -9.07 -23.90
CA SER A 157 -6.02 -8.65 -24.70
C SER A 157 -6.82 -9.79 -25.31
N ASP A 158 -6.26 -11.00 -25.34
CA ASP A 158 -6.93 -12.24 -25.76
C ASP A 158 -7.94 -12.76 -24.73
N LEU A 159 -7.91 -12.27 -23.48
CA LEU A 159 -8.89 -12.62 -22.46
C LEU A 159 -10.11 -11.68 -22.58
N GLU A 160 -11.30 -12.27 -22.68
CA GLU A 160 -12.55 -11.54 -22.94
C GLU A 160 -12.87 -10.44 -21.93
N TRP A 161 -12.37 -10.55 -20.71
CA TRP A 161 -12.61 -9.59 -19.64
C TRP A 161 -11.55 -8.49 -19.54
N SER A 162 -10.47 -8.55 -20.33
CA SER A 162 -9.29 -7.69 -20.20
C SER A 162 -9.64 -6.20 -20.31
N ASP A 163 -10.53 -5.83 -21.23
CA ASP A 163 -11.01 -4.46 -21.41
C ASP A 163 -12.02 -4.01 -20.33
N THR A 164 -12.48 -4.92 -19.48
CA THR A 164 -13.43 -4.63 -18.39
C THR A 164 -12.74 -4.21 -17.09
N VAL A 165 -11.48 -4.61 -16.90
CA VAL A 165 -10.70 -4.37 -15.68
C VAL A 165 -9.70 -3.23 -15.86
N LEU A 166 -9.03 -2.83 -14.77
CA LEU A 166 -8.00 -1.79 -14.81
C LEU A 166 -6.60 -2.41 -14.79
N HIS A 167 -5.72 -1.91 -15.65
CA HIS A 167 -4.34 -2.34 -15.76
C HIS A 167 -3.42 -1.19 -15.33
N ILE A 168 -2.51 -1.44 -14.40
CA ILE A 168 -1.45 -0.51 -14.00
C ILE A 168 -0.12 -1.23 -14.16
N SER A 169 0.81 -0.63 -14.88
CA SER A 169 2.08 -1.25 -15.24
C SER A 169 3.25 -0.44 -14.72
N ALA A 170 4.16 -1.11 -14.01
CA ALA A 170 5.43 -0.56 -13.57
C ALA A 170 6.45 -1.70 -13.41
N ILE A 171 7.44 -1.72 -14.30
CA ILE A 171 8.41 -2.82 -14.38
C ILE A 171 9.22 -2.94 -13.08
N ASN A 172 9.41 -4.18 -12.62
CA ASN A 172 10.20 -4.53 -11.43
C ASN A 172 9.69 -3.88 -10.13
N GLN A 173 8.39 -3.61 -10.03
CA GLN A 173 7.76 -3.14 -8.79
C GLN A 173 6.98 -4.26 -8.10
N THR A 174 6.96 -4.21 -6.77
CA THR A 174 6.27 -5.20 -5.92
C THR A 174 4.79 -4.87 -5.75
N LYS A 175 3.98 -5.85 -5.35
CA LYS A 175 2.57 -5.67 -4.95
C LYS A 175 2.37 -4.47 -4.02
N TRP A 176 3.19 -4.37 -2.97
CA TRP A 176 3.06 -3.33 -1.96
C TRP A 176 3.53 -1.95 -2.44
N TRP A 177 4.44 -1.88 -3.43
CA TRP A 177 4.78 -0.62 -4.09
C TRP A 177 3.58 -0.04 -4.83
N PHE A 178 2.86 -0.88 -5.59
CA PHE A 178 1.63 -0.48 -6.28
C PHE A 178 0.55 -0.09 -5.29
N ALA A 179 0.29 -0.93 -4.28
CA ALA A 179 -0.73 -0.67 -3.28
C ALA A 179 -0.52 0.67 -2.57
N LYS A 180 0.73 1.01 -2.20
CA LYS A 180 1.06 2.29 -1.59
C LYS A 180 0.73 3.50 -2.48
N ARG A 181 0.79 3.36 -3.81
CA ARG A 181 0.66 4.47 -4.76
C ARG A 181 -0.73 4.59 -5.37
N PHE A 182 -1.41 3.46 -5.58
CA PHE A 182 -2.66 3.42 -6.34
C PHE A 182 -3.88 3.04 -5.50
N LEU A 183 -3.69 2.56 -4.28
CA LEU A 183 -4.78 2.23 -3.34
C LEU A 183 -4.83 3.20 -2.16
N HIS A 184 -4.71 4.50 -2.43
CA HIS A 184 -4.85 5.53 -1.38
C HIS A 184 -6.22 5.41 -0.70
N PRO A 185 -6.35 5.53 0.64
CA PRO A 185 -7.61 5.30 1.35
C PRO A 185 -8.78 6.15 0.85
N ASP A 186 -8.50 7.36 0.36
CA ASP A 186 -9.53 8.27 -0.18
C ASP A 186 -9.89 7.95 -1.65
N ILE A 187 -9.06 7.17 -2.37
CA ILE A 187 -9.38 6.63 -3.70
C ILE A 187 -10.23 5.36 -3.57
N VAL A 188 -9.98 4.55 -2.54
CA VAL A 188 -10.71 3.29 -2.33
C VAL A 188 -11.83 3.41 -1.30
N ALA A 189 -12.27 4.64 -0.98
CA ALA A 189 -13.26 4.90 0.06
C ALA A 189 -14.65 4.35 -0.22
N SER A 190 -14.98 4.11 -1.49
CA SER A 190 -16.27 3.55 -1.91
C SER A 190 -16.31 2.02 -1.86
N TYR A 191 -15.19 1.34 -1.57
CA TYR A 191 -15.10 -0.11 -1.51
C TYR A 191 -15.19 -0.60 -0.07
N SER A 192 -16.05 -1.60 0.17
CA SER A 192 -16.25 -2.16 1.52
C SER A 192 -15.11 -3.09 1.92
N TYR A 193 -14.72 -3.96 0.98
CA TYR A 193 -13.62 -4.90 1.15
C TYR A 193 -12.58 -4.74 0.03
N ILE A 194 -11.31 -4.83 0.43
CA ILE A 194 -10.13 -4.68 -0.43
C ILE A 194 -9.30 -5.95 -0.30
N PHE A 195 -9.24 -6.72 -1.38
CA PHE A 195 -8.43 -7.91 -1.54
C PHE A 195 -7.11 -7.48 -2.18
N LEU A 196 -5.97 -7.80 -1.55
CA LEU A 196 -4.65 -7.45 -2.07
C LEU A 196 -3.80 -8.72 -2.24
N TRP A 197 -3.94 -9.38 -3.37
CA TRP A 197 -3.49 -10.76 -3.56
C TRP A 197 -2.23 -10.88 -4.44
N ASP A 198 -1.51 -11.98 -4.26
CA ASP A 198 -0.47 -12.45 -5.17
C ASP A 198 -1.09 -13.28 -6.31
N GLU A 199 -0.35 -13.43 -7.41
CA GLU A 199 -0.74 -14.11 -8.66
C GLU A 199 -0.69 -15.64 -8.60
N ASP A 200 -0.02 -16.21 -7.60
CA ASP A 200 0.26 -17.64 -7.48
C ASP A 200 -0.76 -18.38 -6.58
N ILE A 201 -1.99 -17.89 -6.60
CA ILE A 201 -3.11 -18.34 -5.77
C ILE A 201 -4.11 -19.16 -6.58
N GLY A 202 -4.24 -20.44 -6.24
CA GLY A 202 -5.28 -21.33 -6.75
C GLY A 202 -6.61 -21.12 -6.02
N VAL A 203 -7.68 -20.87 -6.78
CA VAL A 203 -9.01 -20.51 -6.27
C VAL A 203 -10.08 -21.59 -6.48
N GLU A 204 -9.68 -22.84 -6.72
CA GLU A 204 -10.59 -23.98 -6.99
C GLU A 204 -11.74 -24.04 -5.97
N ASN A 205 -11.40 -24.02 -4.68
CA ASN A 205 -12.33 -24.16 -3.56
C ASN A 205 -12.77 -22.83 -2.93
N PHE A 206 -12.53 -21.72 -3.61
CA PHE A 206 -12.81 -20.38 -3.12
C PHE A 206 -13.97 -19.73 -3.88
N HIS A 207 -14.88 -19.08 -3.17
CA HIS A 207 -15.95 -18.25 -3.72
C HIS A 207 -16.00 -16.87 -3.02
N PRO A 208 -15.74 -15.76 -3.73
CA PRO A 208 -15.65 -14.42 -3.11
C PRO A 208 -16.91 -14.01 -2.33
N GLY A 209 -18.10 -14.29 -2.88
CA GLY A 209 -19.38 -14.01 -2.20
C GLY A 209 -19.54 -14.71 -0.84
N ARG A 210 -19.43 -16.04 -0.80
CA ARG A 210 -19.51 -16.83 0.45
C ARG A 210 -18.42 -16.45 1.45
N TYR A 211 -17.21 -16.15 0.96
CA TYR A 211 -16.13 -15.65 1.82
C TYR A 211 -16.54 -14.34 2.51
N LEU A 212 -17.10 -13.38 1.76
CA LEU A 212 -17.54 -12.11 2.33
C LEU A 212 -18.72 -12.27 3.30
N GLU A 213 -19.67 -13.17 3.02
CA GLU A 213 -20.76 -13.48 3.96
C GLU A 213 -20.21 -13.91 5.35
N ILE A 214 -19.14 -14.71 5.36
CA ILE A 214 -18.48 -15.13 6.60
C ILE A 214 -17.74 -13.96 7.23
N VAL A 215 -16.93 -13.22 6.46
CA VAL A 215 -16.18 -12.05 6.96
C VAL A 215 -17.11 -11.03 7.63
N GLU A 216 -18.27 -10.75 7.01
CA GLU A 216 -19.29 -9.84 7.55
C GLU A 216 -19.92 -10.38 8.84
N ARG A 217 -20.35 -11.65 8.83
CA ARG A 217 -20.96 -12.33 10.00
C ARG A 217 -20.01 -12.35 11.19
N GLU A 218 -18.74 -12.66 10.91
CA GLU A 218 -17.66 -12.80 11.88
C GLU A 218 -17.00 -11.46 12.26
N ARG A 219 -17.41 -10.38 11.58
CA ARG A 219 -16.95 -8.99 11.75
C ARG A 219 -15.44 -8.85 11.69
N LEU A 220 -14.80 -9.57 10.77
CA LEU A 220 -13.35 -9.51 10.57
C LEU A 220 -12.97 -8.21 9.85
N ASP A 221 -12.03 -7.47 10.42
CA ASP A 221 -11.52 -6.23 9.85
C ASP A 221 -10.32 -6.49 8.92
N VAL A 222 -9.52 -7.51 9.25
CA VAL A 222 -8.43 -8.05 8.44
C VAL A 222 -8.58 -9.57 8.40
N SER A 223 -8.60 -10.16 7.22
CA SER A 223 -8.79 -11.60 7.07
C SER A 223 -8.01 -12.15 5.89
N GLN A 224 -7.95 -13.48 5.80
CA GLN A 224 -7.53 -14.17 4.57
C GLN A 224 -8.31 -15.47 4.42
N PRO A 225 -8.37 -16.06 3.22
CA PRO A 225 -8.76 -17.45 3.05
C PRO A 225 -7.76 -18.39 3.74
N GLY A 226 -8.25 -19.52 4.25
CA GLY A 226 -7.41 -20.60 4.75
C GLY A 226 -6.60 -21.23 3.63
N LEU A 227 -5.43 -21.79 3.98
CA LEU A 227 -4.59 -22.49 3.02
C LEU A 227 -4.87 -23.97 3.04
N ASP A 228 -4.99 -24.54 1.84
CA ASP A 228 -5.03 -25.98 1.69
C ASP A 228 -3.75 -26.61 2.24
N ILE A 229 -3.88 -27.50 3.22
CA ILE A 229 -2.77 -28.09 3.98
C ILE A 229 -1.88 -28.98 3.09
N GLU A 230 -2.47 -29.62 2.07
CA GLU A 230 -1.76 -30.62 1.25
C GLU A 230 -1.16 -30.00 -0.01
N LYS A 231 -1.85 -29.00 -0.58
CA LYS A 231 -1.46 -28.39 -1.86
C LYS A 231 -0.65 -27.10 -1.70
N SER A 232 -0.70 -26.44 -0.55
CA SER A 232 -0.08 -25.12 -0.38
C SER A 232 1.34 -25.17 0.14
N LYS A 233 2.16 -24.22 -0.31
CA LYS A 233 3.40 -23.86 0.36
C LYS A 233 3.08 -22.98 1.57
N VAL A 234 3.10 -23.59 2.76
CA VAL A 234 2.79 -22.89 4.01
C VAL A 234 4.05 -22.28 4.62
N HIS A 235 4.04 -20.97 4.83
CA HIS A 235 5.09 -20.26 5.56
C HIS A 235 4.78 -20.13 7.05
N TYR A 236 3.52 -19.88 7.38
CA TYR A 236 3.05 -19.77 8.76
C TYR A 236 1.96 -20.80 9.01
N ARG A 237 2.17 -21.75 9.94
CA ARG A 237 1.12 -22.72 10.30
C ARG A 237 -0.22 -22.10 10.68
N PHE A 238 -0.21 -20.87 11.18
CA PHE A 238 -1.44 -20.11 11.47
C PHE A 238 -2.36 -19.97 10.24
N THR A 239 -1.83 -19.96 9.02
CA THR A 239 -2.65 -19.77 7.82
C THR A 239 -3.21 -21.08 7.28
N GLU A 240 -2.79 -22.23 7.80
CA GLU A 240 -3.36 -23.53 7.44
C GLU A 240 -4.85 -23.55 7.78
N ARG A 241 -5.68 -23.98 6.83
CA ARG A 241 -7.11 -24.08 7.09
C ARG A 241 -7.37 -25.11 8.19
N GLN A 242 -8.25 -24.79 9.12
CA GLN A 242 -8.78 -25.75 10.08
C GLN A 242 -9.96 -26.51 9.46
N ARG A 243 -10.08 -27.80 9.79
CA ARG A 243 -11.20 -28.63 9.28
C ARG A 243 -12.50 -28.41 10.04
N GLU A 244 -12.40 -27.86 11.25
CA GLU A 244 -13.52 -27.67 12.17
C GLU A 244 -13.87 -26.18 12.25
N GLY A 245 -15.03 -25.83 11.70
CA GLY A 245 -15.55 -24.46 11.73
C GLY A 245 -15.27 -23.65 10.47
N ASP A 246 -15.85 -22.45 10.44
CA ASP A 246 -15.78 -21.55 9.29
C ASP A 246 -14.59 -20.57 9.39
N VAL A 247 -14.13 -20.27 10.62
CA VAL A 247 -13.09 -19.29 10.90
C VAL A 247 -12.30 -19.68 12.14
N HIS A 248 -10.99 -19.47 12.09
CA HIS A 248 -10.15 -19.42 13.28
C HIS A 248 -9.39 -18.10 13.38
N ARG A 249 -9.13 -17.69 14.63
CA ARG A 249 -8.41 -16.45 14.98
C ARG A 249 -7.22 -16.72 15.89
N ARG A 250 -7.00 -18.00 16.19
CA ARG A 250 -6.02 -18.50 17.15
C ARG A 250 -5.65 -19.94 16.80
N ILE A 251 -4.42 -20.31 17.13
CA ILE A 251 -3.94 -21.69 17.18
C ILE A 251 -3.38 -22.01 18.58
N TYR A 252 -3.38 -23.28 18.96
CA TYR A 252 -2.88 -23.76 20.27
C TYR A 252 -1.63 -24.64 20.15
N ASP A 253 -1.19 -24.92 18.93
CA ASP A 253 -0.04 -25.77 18.67
C ASP A 253 1.27 -24.99 18.69
N LEU A 254 2.37 -25.69 18.38
CA LEU A 254 3.67 -25.09 18.21
C LEU A 254 3.69 -24.28 16.90
N ALA A 255 3.84 -22.96 17.02
CA ALA A 255 3.83 -22.01 15.91
C ALA A 255 5.14 -21.22 15.90
N GLN A 256 5.93 -21.35 14.84
CA GLN A 256 7.21 -20.63 14.69
C GLN A 256 8.14 -20.82 15.91
N GLY A 257 8.15 -22.02 16.49
CA GLY A 257 8.96 -22.36 17.67
C GLY A 257 8.38 -21.90 19.02
N LEU A 258 7.23 -21.21 19.02
CA LEU A 258 6.51 -20.77 20.21
C LEU A 258 5.32 -21.69 20.49
N ARG A 259 5.10 -22.02 21.77
CA ARG A 259 3.93 -22.79 22.19
C ARG A 259 2.78 -21.82 22.50
N CYS A 260 1.74 -21.87 21.69
CA CYS A 260 0.57 -21.01 21.86
C CYS A 260 -0.32 -21.49 23.02
N ASN A 261 -0.91 -20.54 23.75
CA ASN A 261 -1.83 -20.80 24.85
C ASN A 261 -2.96 -19.74 24.85
N GLU A 262 -3.90 -19.85 25.79
CA GLU A 262 -5.03 -18.93 25.91
C GLU A 262 -4.60 -17.46 26.13
N ASN A 263 -3.47 -17.23 26.79
CA ASN A 263 -2.95 -15.90 27.08
C ASN A 263 -2.20 -15.27 25.88
N SER A 264 -1.94 -16.03 24.82
CA SER A 264 -1.23 -15.49 23.65
C SER A 264 -2.15 -14.53 22.89
N THR A 265 -1.83 -13.25 22.78
CA THR A 265 -2.76 -12.27 22.16
C THR A 265 -2.36 -11.81 20.77
N GLY A 266 -1.27 -12.33 20.19
CA GLY A 266 -0.73 -11.87 18.91
C GLY A 266 0.01 -12.93 18.13
N PHE A 267 0.59 -12.51 17.02
CA PHE A 267 1.47 -13.33 16.19
C PHE A 267 2.57 -13.99 17.04
N PRO A 268 2.87 -15.29 16.83
CA PRO A 268 2.31 -16.19 15.82
C PRO A 268 1.00 -16.91 16.20
N CYS A 269 0.43 -16.63 17.37
CA CYS A 269 -0.60 -17.45 17.97
C CYS A 269 -2.04 -16.97 17.77
N ALA A 270 -2.27 -15.67 17.59
CA ALA A 270 -3.60 -15.09 17.45
C ALA A 270 -3.59 -13.82 16.60
N GLY A 271 -4.72 -13.54 15.94
CA GLY A 271 -4.96 -12.28 15.24
C GLY A 271 -3.94 -11.98 14.14
N PHE A 272 -3.66 -12.97 13.29
CA PHE A 272 -2.65 -12.90 12.23
C PHE A 272 -3.24 -13.17 10.84
N VAL A 273 -2.66 -12.52 9.84
CA VAL A 273 -2.91 -12.73 8.41
C VAL A 273 -1.57 -12.55 7.70
N GLU A 274 -1.19 -13.52 6.87
CA GLU A 274 -0.03 -13.47 5.99
C GLU A 274 -0.27 -12.52 4.81
N MET A 275 0.80 -11.89 4.33
CA MET A 275 0.74 -10.85 3.31
C MET A 275 0.32 -11.31 1.91
N MET A 276 0.28 -12.61 1.61
CA MET A 276 0.07 -13.07 0.23
C MET A 276 -1.38 -12.90 -0.26
N ALA A 277 -2.37 -13.16 0.59
CA ALA A 277 -3.79 -13.07 0.24
C ALA A 277 -4.65 -12.33 1.29
N PRO A 278 -4.20 -11.19 1.84
CA PRO A 278 -4.97 -10.44 2.82
C PRO A 278 -6.20 -9.78 2.19
N VAL A 279 -7.22 -9.62 3.03
CA VAL A 279 -8.45 -8.92 2.78
C VAL A 279 -8.67 -7.93 3.92
N PHE A 280 -9.00 -6.70 3.57
CA PHE A 280 -9.20 -5.61 4.51
C PHE A 280 -10.60 -5.04 4.36
N THR A 281 -11.22 -4.68 5.48
CA THR A 281 -12.23 -3.62 5.46
C THR A 281 -11.58 -2.30 5.05
N TRP A 282 -12.34 -1.34 4.51
CA TRP A 282 -11.80 -0.01 4.20
C TRP A 282 -11.11 0.65 5.41
N ALA A 283 -11.70 0.55 6.61
CA ALA A 283 -11.13 1.16 7.82
C ALA A 283 -9.78 0.53 8.19
N ALA A 284 -9.67 -0.79 8.13
CA ALA A 284 -8.40 -1.48 8.36
C ALA A 284 -7.37 -1.17 7.26
N TRP A 285 -7.80 -1.10 6.00
CA TRP A 285 -6.94 -0.69 4.90
C TRP A 285 -6.41 0.74 5.08
N ARG A 286 -7.24 1.67 5.54
CA ARG A 286 -6.82 3.05 5.82
C ARG A 286 -5.64 3.07 6.80
N CYS A 287 -5.70 2.27 7.86
CA CYS A 287 -4.57 2.12 8.78
C CYS A 287 -3.37 1.41 8.11
N ALA A 288 -3.60 0.26 7.46
CA ALA A 288 -2.52 -0.54 6.85
C ALA A 288 -1.76 0.26 5.78
N TRP A 289 -2.46 1.06 4.98
CA TRP A 289 -1.86 1.92 3.97
C TRP A 289 -0.86 2.92 4.56
N HIS A 290 -1.16 3.49 5.73
CA HIS A 290 -0.24 4.41 6.43
C HIS A 290 0.95 3.66 7.07
N MET A 291 0.78 2.39 7.38
CA MET A 291 1.85 1.53 7.89
C MET A 291 2.87 1.17 6.79
N ILE A 292 2.42 0.99 5.54
CA ILE A 292 3.31 0.72 4.39
C ILE A 292 4.28 1.89 4.20
N GLN A 293 5.57 1.59 4.21
CA GLN A 293 6.66 2.54 4.02
C GLN A 293 6.91 2.79 2.54
N ASN A 294 7.22 4.04 2.16
CA ASN A 294 7.38 4.42 0.75
C ASN A 294 8.58 3.74 0.05
N ASP A 295 9.62 3.38 0.82
CA ASP A 295 10.90 2.86 0.36
C ASP A 295 11.14 1.38 0.70
N LEU A 296 10.27 0.75 1.52
CA LEU A 296 10.31 -0.69 1.85
C LEU A 296 9.26 -1.42 1.02
N ILE A 297 9.62 -1.71 -0.22
CA ILE A 297 8.66 -2.10 -1.24
C ILE A 297 8.25 -3.57 -1.13
N HIS A 298 9.05 -4.44 -0.52
CA HIS A 298 8.67 -5.85 -0.31
C HIS A 298 7.73 -6.02 0.88
N ALA A 299 7.69 -5.01 1.77
CA ALA A 299 6.86 -4.93 2.97
C ALA A 299 7.04 -6.09 3.98
N TRP A 300 8.18 -6.80 3.96
CA TRP A 300 8.43 -7.87 4.93
C TRP A 300 8.34 -7.37 6.37
N GLY A 301 7.58 -8.10 7.20
CA GLY A 301 7.26 -7.75 8.58
C GLY A 301 5.93 -7.00 8.76
N LEU A 302 5.31 -6.52 7.68
CA LEU A 302 4.02 -5.83 7.74
C LEU A 302 2.90 -6.74 8.26
N ASP A 303 2.85 -8.00 7.81
CA ASP A 303 1.93 -9.05 8.32
C ASP A 303 1.95 -9.20 9.84
N MET A 304 3.13 -9.11 10.45
CA MET A 304 3.28 -9.16 11.91
C MET A 304 2.64 -7.97 12.63
N LYS A 305 2.32 -6.90 11.89
CA LYS A 305 1.74 -5.65 12.41
C LYS A 305 0.32 -5.36 11.90
N LEU A 306 -0.20 -6.10 10.92
CA LEU A 306 -1.57 -5.87 10.40
C LEU A 306 -2.65 -5.92 11.49
N GLY A 307 -2.45 -6.71 12.55
CA GLY A 307 -3.33 -6.74 13.72
C GLY A 307 -3.54 -5.37 14.39
N TYR A 308 -2.57 -4.46 14.30
CA TYR A 308 -2.68 -3.07 14.81
C TYR A 308 -3.73 -2.25 14.07
N CYS A 309 -4.12 -2.66 12.86
CA CYS A 309 -5.11 -1.98 12.04
C CYS A 309 -6.52 -2.53 12.17
N SER A 310 -6.73 -3.52 13.05
CA SER A 310 -8.08 -3.93 13.42
C SER A 310 -8.80 -2.83 14.21
N GLN A 311 -10.10 -2.66 13.96
CA GLN A 311 -10.94 -1.67 14.63
C GLN A 311 -11.45 -2.25 15.97
N GLY A 312 -10.51 -2.61 16.84
CA GLY A 312 -10.79 -3.25 18.13
C GLY A 312 -9.76 -4.32 18.45
N ASP A 313 -10.15 -5.33 19.23
CA ASP A 313 -9.28 -6.44 19.64
C ASP A 313 -8.92 -7.36 18.46
N ARG A 314 -7.64 -7.39 18.08
CA ARG A 314 -7.12 -8.24 16.99
C ARG A 314 -7.43 -9.73 17.16
N THR A 315 -7.57 -10.23 18.40
CA THR A 315 -7.89 -11.65 18.63
C THR A 315 -9.32 -12.02 18.23
N ARG A 316 -10.18 -11.02 18.01
CA ARG A 316 -11.57 -11.16 17.56
C ARG A 316 -11.77 -10.67 16.13
N LYS A 317 -11.00 -9.66 15.74
CA LYS A 317 -11.17 -8.92 14.49
C LYS A 317 -10.24 -9.36 13.35
N VAL A 318 -9.26 -10.21 13.65
CA VAL A 318 -8.31 -10.71 12.66
C VAL A 318 -8.29 -12.23 12.65
N GLY A 319 -8.39 -12.84 11.47
CA GLY A 319 -8.41 -14.29 11.37
C GLY A 319 -8.47 -14.85 9.96
N VAL A 320 -8.55 -16.16 9.89
CA VAL A 320 -8.52 -16.96 8.67
C VAL A 320 -9.90 -17.57 8.46
N VAL A 321 -10.42 -17.49 7.24
CA VAL A 321 -11.69 -18.12 6.85
C VAL A 321 -11.40 -19.51 6.29
N ASP A 322 -11.73 -20.54 7.06
CA ASP A 322 -11.34 -21.92 6.82
C ASP A 322 -12.22 -22.62 5.79
N SER A 323 -13.52 -22.30 5.79
CA SER A 323 -14.50 -22.94 4.90
C SER A 323 -14.39 -22.46 3.44
N GLU A 324 -13.73 -21.31 3.20
CA GLU A 324 -13.43 -20.78 1.88
C GLU A 324 -11.93 -20.65 1.73
N TYR A 325 -11.30 -21.66 1.14
CA TYR A 325 -9.85 -21.84 1.15
C TYR A 325 -9.23 -21.79 -0.24
N ILE A 326 -7.94 -21.45 -0.27
CA ILE A 326 -7.12 -21.28 -1.47
C ILE A 326 -5.90 -22.20 -1.42
N THR A 327 -5.24 -22.36 -2.57
CA THR A 327 -3.94 -23.02 -2.68
C THR A 327 -2.86 -21.99 -2.95
N HIS A 328 -1.83 -21.92 -2.11
CA HIS A 328 -0.66 -21.07 -2.40
C HIS A 328 0.44 -21.89 -3.08
N MET A 329 0.72 -21.59 -4.35
CA MET A 329 1.68 -22.35 -5.14
C MET A 329 3.13 -22.03 -4.76
N GLY A 330 3.39 -20.84 -4.20
CA GLY A 330 4.69 -20.42 -3.71
C GLY A 330 5.71 -20.19 -4.82
N ILE A 331 5.23 -19.67 -5.96
CA ILE A 331 5.98 -19.43 -7.18
C ILE A 331 6.76 -18.13 -7.04
N PRO A 332 8.10 -18.17 -7.09
CA PRO A 332 8.93 -16.98 -7.21
C PRO A 332 8.61 -16.12 -8.44
N THR A 333 8.10 -14.91 -8.26
CA THR A 333 7.79 -14.02 -9.41
C THR A 333 8.72 -12.80 -9.54
N LEU A 334 9.34 -12.36 -8.44
CA LEU A 334 10.38 -11.33 -8.45
C LEU A 334 11.79 -11.94 -8.46
N GLY A 335 12.66 -11.46 -9.36
CA GLY A 335 14.03 -11.96 -9.55
C GLY A 335 14.37 -12.43 -10.97
N GLY A 336 13.44 -12.32 -11.92
CA GLY A 336 13.70 -12.34 -13.36
C GLY A 336 13.50 -13.67 -14.08
N SER A 337 12.67 -13.63 -15.13
CA SER A 337 12.79 -14.47 -16.32
C SER A 337 14.05 -14.07 -17.10
N LYS A 338 14.78 -15.06 -17.61
CA LYS A 338 16.07 -15.01 -18.36
C LYS A 338 16.54 -13.61 -18.83
N ASP A 339 17.52 -13.04 -18.12
CA ASP A 339 18.40 -12.03 -18.71
C ASP A 339 19.19 -12.65 -19.87
N SER A 340 19.14 -12.01 -21.04
CA SER A 340 19.94 -12.35 -22.22
C SER A 340 21.46 -12.18 -22.04
N ASN A 341 21.91 -11.76 -20.86
CA ASN A 341 23.31 -11.44 -20.55
C ASN A 341 24.00 -12.40 -19.57
N GLY A 342 23.48 -13.61 -19.36
CA GLY A 342 24.21 -14.67 -18.65
C GLY A 342 24.40 -14.45 -17.15
N SER A 343 23.73 -13.46 -16.55
CA SER A 343 23.54 -13.41 -15.10
C SER A 343 22.67 -14.61 -14.70
N SER A 344 23.22 -15.49 -13.87
CA SER A 344 22.50 -16.64 -13.36
C SER A 344 21.25 -16.18 -12.60
N THR A 345 20.07 -16.61 -13.02
CA THR A 345 18.76 -16.28 -12.40
C THR A 345 18.75 -16.57 -10.89
N THR A 346 19.51 -17.57 -10.43
CA THR A 346 19.69 -17.86 -9.00
C THR A 346 20.36 -16.72 -8.22
N ASN A 347 21.25 -15.94 -8.83
CA ASN A 347 21.90 -14.81 -8.15
C ASN A 347 20.95 -13.62 -7.95
N LEU A 348 20.08 -13.34 -8.92
CA LEU A 348 19.07 -12.29 -8.81
C LEU A 348 18.00 -12.64 -7.77
N ARG A 349 17.55 -13.90 -7.76
CA ARG A 349 16.63 -14.42 -6.74
C ARG A 349 17.22 -14.27 -5.33
N ALA A 350 18.48 -14.63 -5.14
CA ALA A 350 19.18 -14.46 -3.87
C ALA A 350 19.25 -12.98 -3.46
N ALA A 351 19.58 -12.08 -4.38
CA ALA A 351 19.63 -10.65 -4.12
C ALA A 351 18.26 -10.06 -3.70
N VAL A 352 17.16 -10.55 -4.28
CA VAL A 352 15.80 -10.16 -3.86
C VAL A 352 15.52 -10.65 -2.44
N VAL A 353 15.88 -11.89 -2.12
CA VAL A 353 15.71 -12.43 -0.76
C VAL A 353 16.55 -11.67 0.27
N ASP A 354 17.81 -11.37 -0.04
CA ASP A 354 18.68 -10.56 0.81
C ASP A 354 18.10 -9.16 1.05
N ARG A 355 17.53 -8.56 -0.01
CA ARG A 355 16.84 -7.28 0.09
C ARG A 355 15.60 -7.36 0.98
N CYS A 356 14.80 -8.43 0.86
CA CYS A 356 13.64 -8.66 1.73
C CYS A 356 14.03 -8.72 3.22
N TYR A 357 15.10 -9.45 3.56
CA TYR A 357 15.60 -9.50 4.94
C TYR A 357 16.13 -8.16 5.43
N ALA A 358 16.82 -7.40 4.57
CA ALA A 358 17.27 -6.06 4.91
C ALA A 358 16.08 -5.11 5.17
N GLU A 359 15.03 -5.17 4.35
CA GLU A 359 13.81 -4.38 4.54
C GLU A 359 13.05 -4.78 5.82
N LEU A 360 13.01 -6.07 6.16
CA LEU A 360 12.44 -6.56 7.42
C LEU A 360 13.15 -5.95 8.64
N ASP A 361 14.49 -5.98 8.66
CA ASP A 361 15.29 -5.38 9.73
C ASP A 361 15.05 -3.86 9.82
N MET A 362 15.01 -3.17 8.68
CA MET A 362 14.69 -1.74 8.63
C MET A 362 13.28 -1.43 9.15
N PHE A 363 12.28 -2.22 8.76
CA PHE A 363 10.90 -2.04 9.20
C PHE A 363 10.79 -2.23 10.72
N ASN A 364 11.38 -3.30 11.27
CA ASN A 364 11.38 -3.57 12.70
C ASN A 364 12.05 -2.43 13.50
N LYS A 365 13.20 -1.93 13.03
CA LYS A 365 13.87 -0.78 13.65
C LYS A 365 13.03 0.49 13.62
N ARG A 366 12.36 0.77 12.49
CA ARG A 366 11.46 1.93 12.38
C ARG A 366 10.26 1.82 13.30
N TRP A 367 9.65 0.64 13.37
CA TRP A 367 8.53 0.39 14.27
C TRP A 367 8.95 0.62 15.73
N GLN A 368 10.06 0.01 16.15
CA GLN A 368 10.58 0.15 17.51
C GLN A 368 10.92 1.60 17.84
N GLY A 369 11.68 2.28 16.97
CA GLY A 369 12.01 3.69 17.17
C GLY A 369 10.78 4.59 17.25
N ALA A 370 9.80 4.42 16.36
CA ALA A 370 8.56 5.19 16.39
C ALA A 370 7.75 4.94 17.68
N ALA A 371 7.67 3.69 18.13
CA ALA A 371 6.99 3.32 19.38
C ALA A 371 7.68 3.90 20.63
N GLU A 372 9.01 3.95 20.65
CA GLU A 372 9.80 4.50 21.76
C GLU A 372 9.77 6.04 21.80
N GLU A 373 9.77 6.69 20.63
CA GLU A 373 9.78 8.16 20.51
C GLU A 373 8.40 8.80 20.73
N ASP A 374 7.32 8.10 20.38
CA ASP A 374 5.96 8.60 20.52
C ASP A 374 5.44 8.48 21.96
N LYS A 375 5.73 9.50 22.76
CA LYS A 375 5.28 9.61 24.16
C LYS A 375 3.76 9.66 24.33
N CYS A 376 3.01 9.95 23.27
CA CYS A 376 1.55 10.04 23.30
C CYS A 376 0.88 8.73 22.85
N TRP A 377 1.65 7.82 22.26
CA TRP A 377 1.16 6.51 21.85
C TRP A 377 1.34 5.48 22.97
N THR A 378 0.31 4.67 23.17
CA THR A 378 0.37 3.51 24.06
C THR A 378 0.13 2.28 23.21
N ASP A 379 1.00 1.29 23.33
CA ASP A 379 0.83 0.03 22.61
C ASP A 379 -0.49 -0.62 23.04
N PRO A 380 -1.48 -0.78 22.13
CA PRO A 380 -2.72 -1.49 22.45
C PRO A 380 -2.51 -2.98 22.69
N TYR A 381 -1.34 -3.52 22.31
CA TYR A 381 -1.00 -4.93 22.40
C TYR A 381 0.37 -5.16 23.06
N PRO A 382 0.56 -4.71 24.32
CA PRO A 382 1.81 -4.95 25.01
C PRO A 382 2.05 -6.46 25.07
N GLN A 383 3.29 -6.87 24.81
CA GLN A 383 3.68 -8.27 25.02
C GLN A 383 3.46 -8.59 26.49
N ALA A 384 2.68 -9.65 26.75
CA ALA A 384 2.32 -10.11 28.09
C ALA A 384 3.50 -10.76 28.81
#